data_AF-A0A7Y6RDU8-F1
#
_entry.id   AF-A0A7Y6RDU8-F1
#
_cell.length_a   1.000
_cell.length_b   1.000
_cell.length_c   1.000
_cell.angle_alpha   90.00
_cell.angle_beta   90.00
_cell.angle_gamma   90.00
#
_symmetry.space_group_name_H-M   'P 1'
#
loop_
_entity.id
_entity.type
_entity.pdbx_description
1 polymer ?
#
loop_
_entity_poly.entity_id
_entity_poly.type
_entity_poly.pdbx_seq_one_letter_code
_entity_poly.pdbx_strand_id
1 'polypeptide(L)' 'MLTEIRCKKCSRKLATASNYQFIEIKCPRCKHLNQQRATSSKPLKEMPRG' A
#
# COMPACT_ATOMS: atom_id res chain seq x y z
N MET A 1 -3.45 3.01 -14.63
CA MET A 1 -4.57 3.23 -13.69
C MET A 1 -4.00 3.76 -12.38
N LEU A 2 -4.61 4.78 -11.79
CA LEU A 2 -4.16 5.37 -10.52
C LEU A 2 -4.88 4.70 -9.34
N THR A 3 -4.13 4.29 -8.31
CA THR A 3 -4.68 3.70 -7.08
C THR A 3 -4.73 4.76 -5.98
N GLU A 4 -5.87 4.86 -5.29
CA GLU A 4 -5.98 5.69 -4.10
C GLU A 4 -5.48 4.97 -2.86
N ILE A 5 -4.51 5.57 -2.19
CA ILE A 5 -3.99 5.06 -0.92
C ILE A 5 -4.69 5.83 0.20
N ARG A 6 -5.46 5.12 1.01
CA ARG A 6 -6.22 5.67 2.13
C ARG A 6 -5.65 5.22 3.46
N CYS A 7 -5.82 6.04 4.48
CA CYS A 7 -5.41 5.70 5.84
C CYS A 7 -6.29 4.58 6.40
N LYS A 8 -5.70 3.53 6.94
CA LYS A 8 -6.41 2.40 7.56
C LYS A 8 -7.19 2.77 8.82
N LYS A 9 -6.84 3.89 9.48
CA LYS A 9 -7.47 4.33 10.74
C LYS A 9 -8.59 5.35 10.55
N CYS A 10 -8.43 6.32 9.65
CA CYS A 10 -9.40 7.41 9.47
C CYS A 10 -10.00 7.50 8.06
N SER A 11 -9.66 6.55 7.18
CA SER A 11 -10.16 6.41 5.80
C SER A 11 -9.91 7.61 4.88
N ARG A 12 -9.19 8.63 5.35
CA ARG A 12 -8.79 9.79 4.55
C ARG A 12 -7.75 9.40 3.52
N LYS A 13 -7.85 10.03 2.35
CA LYS A 13 -6.87 9.92 1.27
C LYS A 13 -5.50 10.41 1.75
N LEU A 14 -4.47 9.60 1.52
CA LEU A 14 -3.07 9.90 1.83
C LEU A 14 -2.29 10.20 0.56
N ALA A 15 -2.47 9.39 -0.48
CA ALA A 15 -1.77 9.55 -1.75
C ALA A 15 -2.58 8.96 -2.91
N THR A 16 -2.16 9.31 -4.13
CA THR A 16 -2.57 8.62 -5.35
C THR A 16 -1.30 8.13 -6.02
N ALA A 17 -1.21 6.85 -6.39
CA ALA A 17 -0.02 6.29 -7.01
C ALA A 17 -0.38 5.38 -8.19
N SER A 18 0.37 5.48 -9.28
CA SER A 18 0.26 4.59 -10.45
C SER A 18 1.15 3.35 -10.29
N ASN A 19 2.38 3.54 -9.79
CA ASN A 19 3.38 2.49 -9.68
C ASN A 19 4.10 2.61 -8.34
N TYR A 20 3.90 1.63 -7.47
CA TYR A 20 4.65 1.48 -6.23
C TYR A 20 4.81 -0.02 -5.97
N GLN A 21 5.86 -0.42 -5.25
CA GLN A 21 6.00 -1.80 -4.78
C GLN A 21 5.59 -1.88 -3.31
N PHE A 22 6.08 -0.92 -2.52
CA PHE A 22 5.76 -0.73 -1.12
C PHE A 22 5.68 0.77 -0.82
N ILE A 23 4.78 1.15 0.06
CA ILE A 23 4.67 2.51 0.58
C ILE A 23 4.54 2.48 2.10
N GLU A 24 5.30 3.34 2.75
CA GLU A 24 5.16 3.68 4.15
C GLU A 24 4.88 5.18 4.28
N ILE A 25 3.75 5.53 4.87
CA ILE A 25 3.33 6.92 4.99
C ILE A 25 2.60 7.16 6.31
N LYS A 26 3.05 8.17 7.05
CA LYS A 26 2.39 8.62 8.27
C LYS A 26 1.19 9.50 7.92
N CYS A 27 0.03 9.22 8.50
CA CYS A 27 -1.14 10.07 8.32
C CYS A 27 -0.96 11.38 9.11
N PRO A 28 -1.01 12.56 8.46
CA PRO A 28 -0.83 13.84 9.15
C PRO A 28 -2.00 14.19 10.09
N ARG A 29 -3.16 13.51 9.95
CA ARG A 29 -4.35 13.77 10.76
C ARG A 29 -4.40 12.92 12.03
N CYS A 30 -4.27 11.60 11.91
CA CYS A 30 -4.43 10.66 13.03
C CYS A 30 -3.09 10.08 13.53
N LYS A 31 -1.96 10.49 12.92
CA LYS A 31 -0.58 10.07 13.25
C LYS A 31 -0.30 8.58 13.07
N HIS A 32 -1.26 7.78 12.58
CA HIS A 32 -1.08 6.37 12.28
C HIS A 32 -0.08 6.18 11.12
N LEU A 33 0.87 5.26 11.30
CA LEU A 33 1.80 4.85 10.25
C LEU A 33 1.12 3.79 9.37
N ASN A 34 1.02 4.06 8.07
CA ASN A 34 0.36 3.14 7.13
C ASN A 34 1.43 2.49 6.27
N GLN A 35 1.47 1.16 6.30
CA GLN A 35 2.30 0.34 5.43
C GLN A 35 1.40 -0.45 4.48
N GLN A 36 1.64 -0.31 3.18
CA GLN A 36 0.91 -1.04 2.13
C GLN A 36 1.85 -1.49 1.02
N ARG A 37 1.58 -2.70 0.50
CA ARG A 37 2.23 -3.25 -0.69
C ARG A 37 1.27 -3.11 -1.86
N ALA A 38 1.79 -2.91 -3.06
CA ALA A 38 0.93 -2.82 -4.22
C ALA A 38 0.22 -4.15 -4.48
N THR A 39 -1.08 -4.08 -4.79
CA THR A 39 -1.91 -5.26 -5.06
C THR A 39 -1.43 -6.04 -6.30
N SER A 40 -0.75 -5.36 -7.23
CA SER A 40 -0.11 -5.99 -8.40
C SER A 40 1.17 -6.73 -8.03
N SER A 41 1.84 -6.34 -6.93
CA SER A 41 2.98 -7.07 -6.37
C SER A 41 2.47 -8.29 -5.59
N LYS A 42 1.85 -9.26 -6.28
CA LYS A 42 1.69 -10.59 -5.71
C LYS A 42 3.11 -11.14 -5.46
N PRO A 43 3.43 -11.61 -4.24
CA PRO A 43 4.66 -12.36 -4.08
C PRO A 43 4.61 -13.54 -5.06
N LEU A 44 5.70 -13.76 -5.79
CA LEU A 44 5.84 -14.97 -6.58
C LEU A 44 5.64 -16.12 -5.59
N LYS A 45 4.51 -16.83 -5.68
CA LYS A 45 4.30 -18.05 -4.90
C LYS A 45 5.44 -18.96 -5.34
N GLU A 46 6.39 -19.21 -4.46
CA GLU A 46 7.47 -20.16 -4.71
C GLU A 46 6.82 -21.49 -5.08
N MET A 47 6.93 -21.89 -6.35
CA MET A 47 6.57 -23.24 -6.76
C MET A 47 7.54 -24.19 -6.07
N PRO A 48 7.06 -25.22 -5.33
CA PRO A 48 7.96 -26.22 -4.79
C PRO A 48 8.65 -26.89 -5.98
N ARG A 49 9.98 -26.87 -5.98
CA ARG A 49 10.80 -27.66 -6.91
C ARG A 49 10.66 -29.11 -6.47
N GLY A 50 9.70 -29.81 -7.06
CA GLY A 50 9.59 -31.26 -7.05
C GLY A 50 10.30 -31.84 -8.27
#